data_AF-A0A6I1MS61-F1
#
_entry.id   AF-A0A6I1MS61-F1
#
_cell.length_a   1.000
_cell.length_b   1.000
_cell.length_c   1.000
_cell.angle_alpha   90.00
_cell.angle_beta   90.00
_cell.angle_gamma   90.00
#
_symmetry.space_group_name_H-M   'P 1'
#
loop_
_entity.id
_entity.type
_entity.pdbx_description
1 polymer ?
#
loop_
_entity_poly.entity_id
_entity_poly.type
_entity_poly.pdbx_seq_one_letter_code
_entity_poly.pdbx_strand_id
1 'polypeptide(L)'
;MTYFAPRPLLGLLAAATATLACAADAVPRTYNIPAGPLNAVIARFSVESGVYVAADGALTGDKTSPGVQATLAPRDALNRLLAGSGLEAVPQGAGRYILRQGAAPQAAARTGVPAAAPLPSLPAVTVSGARETALGHVDGYVARRSATATKTDSRLIDNPQSVSVVTADELADRKVETLDEALRYTAGVTPNMKPWAVDEFSMLRGFELGTAGIFRDGLLTSGRAYAAPIEPYGLERLEVLRGPASVLYGQSPPGGMINAVSKRPSASAMREMGIEYGTYDRKQVKADLGGAIDD
;
A
#
# COMPACT_ATOMS: atom_id res chain seq x y z
N MET A 1 -3.20 37.31 -54.16
CA MET A 1 -2.70 37.10 -55.54
C MET A 1 -1.18 37.20 -55.51
N THR A 2 -0.48 36.10 -55.85
CA THR A 2 0.88 36.02 -56.45
C THR A 2 2.02 36.76 -55.73
N TYR A 3 2.89 36.13 -54.91
CA TYR A 3 3.95 35.14 -55.21
C TYR A 3 4.84 35.52 -56.39
N PHE A 4 6.11 35.88 -56.13
CA PHE A 4 7.31 35.13 -56.55
C PHE A 4 8.61 35.93 -56.30
N ALA A 5 9.48 35.36 -55.46
CA ALA A 5 10.91 35.65 -55.43
C ALA A 5 11.63 34.90 -56.56
N PRO A 6 12.84 35.32 -56.96
CA PRO A 6 13.91 34.31 -56.97
C PRO A 6 15.29 34.89 -56.61
N ARG A 7 16.10 34.14 -55.86
CA ARG A 7 17.57 34.25 -55.90
C ARG A 7 18.24 32.87 -55.65
N PRO A 8 19.44 32.64 -56.20
CA PRO A 8 19.91 31.31 -56.61
C PRO A 8 20.87 30.62 -55.64
N LEU A 9 21.12 29.34 -55.94
CA LEU A 9 22.10 28.41 -55.35
C LEU A 9 23.57 28.83 -55.57
N LEU A 10 24.41 28.55 -54.57
CA LEU A 10 25.80 28.02 -54.56
C LEU A 10 26.30 28.24 -53.11
N GLY A 11 27.04 27.39 -52.40
CA GLY A 11 27.89 26.25 -52.71
C GLY A 11 29.00 26.25 -51.64
N LEU A 12 29.19 25.12 -50.95
CA LEU A 12 30.43 24.61 -50.32
C LEU A 12 31.47 25.60 -49.74
N LEU A 13 31.75 25.56 -48.41
CA LEU A 13 33.11 25.27 -47.88
C LEU A 13 33.14 25.17 -46.33
N ALA A 14 34.09 24.35 -45.89
CA ALA A 14 34.47 23.97 -44.54
C ALA A 14 34.76 25.12 -43.55
N ALA A 15 34.62 24.84 -42.25
CA ALA A 15 35.72 25.01 -41.29
C ALA A 15 35.36 24.41 -39.93
N ALA A 16 36.21 23.50 -39.47
CA ALA A 16 36.28 23.07 -38.09
C ALA A 16 36.56 24.29 -37.18
N THR A 17 35.76 24.44 -36.13
CA THR A 17 36.13 25.24 -34.94
C THR A 17 36.06 24.33 -33.72
N ALA A 18 37.15 23.61 -33.51
CA ALA A 18 37.51 23.17 -32.18
C ALA A 18 38.17 24.34 -31.44
N THR A 19 37.97 24.35 -30.11
CA THR A 19 38.64 25.13 -29.07
C THR A 19 38.09 26.53 -28.76
N LEU A 20 37.41 26.64 -27.61
CA LEU A 20 37.81 27.49 -26.46
C LEU A 20 36.70 27.45 -25.39
N ALA A 21 36.80 26.49 -24.46
CA ALA A 21 36.11 26.56 -23.18
C ALA A 21 36.98 25.87 -22.12
N CYS A 22 38.14 26.47 -21.83
CA CYS A 22 38.89 26.20 -20.62
C CYS A 22 39.17 27.54 -19.93
N ALA A 23 39.27 27.51 -18.60
CA ALA A 23 39.79 28.55 -17.71
C ALA A 23 38.79 29.49 -16.99
N ALA A 24 37.76 28.93 -16.34
CA ALA A 24 37.17 29.61 -15.16
C ALA A 24 37.24 28.76 -13.86
N ASP A 25 37.66 27.50 -13.95
CA ASP A 25 37.52 26.51 -12.86
C ASP A 25 38.86 25.94 -12.35
N ALA A 26 39.96 26.67 -12.57
CA ALA A 26 41.33 26.16 -12.39
C ALA A 26 42.13 26.84 -11.26
N VAL A 27 41.54 27.78 -10.50
CA VAL A 27 42.26 28.43 -9.39
C VAL A 27 42.33 27.47 -8.20
N PRO A 28 43.54 27.03 -7.78
CA PRO A 28 43.67 26.12 -6.64
C PRO A 28 43.21 26.81 -5.35
N ARG A 29 42.38 26.13 -4.57
CA ARG A 29 41.97 26.56 -3.24
C ARG A 29 42.32 25.49 -2.22
N THR A 30 42.65 25.90 -1.01
CA THR A 30 42.90 24.98 0.10
C THR A 30 41.57 24.54 0.66
N TYR A 31 41.30 23.23 0.62
CA TYR A 31 40.12 22.61 1.20
C TYR A 31 40.49 21.81 2.44
N ASN A 32 39.72 21.95 3.51
CA ASN A 32 39.84 21.11 4.71
C ASN A 32 38.48 20.49 5.08
N ILE A 33 38.15 19.40 4.38
CA ILE A 33 36.88 18.71 4.50
C ILE A 33 37.13 17.29 5.05
N PRO A 34 36.62 16.97 6.26
CA PRO A 34 36.79 15.65 6.85
C PRO A 34 36.00 14.56 6.11
N ALA A 35 36.41 13.31 6.27
CA ALA A 35 35.66 12.15 5.80
C ALA A 35 34.30 12.04 6.51
N GLY A 36 33.28 11.53 5.80
CA GLY A 36 31.93 11.46 6.35
C GLY A 36 30.87 11.01 5.32
N PRO A 37 29.57 11.12 5.67
CA PRO A 37 28.50 10.80 4.74
C PRO A 37 28.56 11.76 3.54
N LEU A 38 28.41 11.19 2.34
CA LEU A 38 28.73 11.88 1.09
C LEU A 38 27.89 13.16 0.89
N ASN A 39 26.62 13.13 1.32
CA ASN A 39 25.73 14.29 1.29
C ASN A 39 26.26 15.49 2.09
N ALA A 40 26.75 15.27 3.32
CA ALA A 40 27.26 16.32 4.19
C ALA A 40 28.60 16.88 3.66
N VAL A 41 29.41 16.00 3.09
CA VAL A 41 30.70 16.36 2.50
C VAL A 41 30.53 17.20 1.23
N ILE A 42 29.58 16.86 0.36
CA ILE A 42 29.25 17.67 -0.83
C ILE A 42 28.68 19.02 -0.43
N ALA A 43 27.76 19.06 0.54
CA ALA A 43 27.17 20.32 1.02
C ALA A 43 28.25 21.26 1.57
N ARG A 44 29.20 20.74 2.36
CA ARG A 44 30.32 21.51 2.89
C ARG A 44 31.27 21.99 1.78
N PHE A 45 31.56 21.12 0.81
CA PHE A 45 32.36 21.49 -0.35
C PHE A 45 31.73 22.63 -1.16
N SER A 46 30.41 22.60 -1.37
CA SER A 46 29.71 23.67 -2.09
C SER A 46 29.78 25.03 -1.40
N VAL A 47 29.73 25.04 -0.07
CA VAL A 47 29.88 26.27 0.72
C VAL A 47 31.32 26.81 0.66
N GLU A 48 32.33 25.93 0.75
CA GLU A 48 33.75 26.32 0.81
C GLU A 48 34.34 26.70 -0.56
N SER A 49 33.90 26.02 -1.62
CA SER A 49 34.36 26.27 -3.00
C SER A 49 33.56 27.36 -3.73
N GLY A 50 32.33 27.65 -3.28
CA GLY A 50 31.38 28.49 -4.01
C GLY A 50 30.81 27.83 -5.27
N VAL A 51 31.03 26.53 -5.43
CA VAL A 51 30.58 25.71 -6.56
C VAL A 51 29.27 25.00 -6.21
N TYR A 52 28.28 25.11 -7.07
CA TYR A 52 27.00 24.43 -6.87
C TYR A 52 27.07 22.99 -7.38
N VAL A 53 26.90 22.03 -6.49
CA VAL A 53 26.85 20.60 -6.83
C VAL A 53 25.43 20.10 -6.62
N ALA A 54 24.75 19.73 -7.69
CA ALA A 54 23.42 19.11 -7.63
C ALA A 54 23.58 17.59 -7.64
N ALA A 55 22.92 16.92 -6.69
CA ALA A 55 22.92 15.47 -6.56
C ALA A 55 21.51 14.96 -6.24
N ASP A 56 21.16 13.80 -6.80
CA ASP A 56 19.96 13.08 -6.40
C ASP A 56 20.19 12.43 -5.02
N GLY A 57 19.23 12.60 -4.10
CA GLY A 57 19.30 12.02 -2.76
C GLY A 57 19.37 10.50 -2.77
N ALA A 58 18.74 9.84 -3.74
CA ALA A 58 18.79 8.39 -3.90
C ALA A 58 20.20 7.89 -4.30
N LEU A 59 21.01 8.74 -4.95
CA LEU A 59 22.37 8.39 -5.38
C LEU A 59 23.42 8.61 -4.28
N THR A 60 23.12 9.44 -3.27
CA THR A 60 24.09 9.89 -2.26
C THR A 60 23.80 9.38 -0.84
N GLY A 61 22.61 8.85 -0.57
CA GLY A 61 22.14 8.47 0.77
C GLY A 61 23.03 7.48 1.52
N ASP A 62 23.46 6.40 0.88
CA ASP A 62 24.21 5.31 1.54
C ASP A 62 25.73 5.37 1.31
N LYS A 63 26.25 6.46 0.73
CA LYS A 63 27.65 6.55 0.30
C LYS A 63 28.49 7.40 1.24
N THR A 64 29.76 7.04 1.37
CA THR A 64 30.75 7.75 2.20
C THR A 64 31.84 8.36 1.33
N SER A 65 32.37 9.51 1.75
CA SER A 65 33.49 10.19 1.10
C SER A 65 34.75 10.11 1.96
N PRO A 66 35.95 9.92 1.36
CA PRO A 66 37.22 9.95 2.08
C PRO A 66 37.63 11.37 2.55
N GLY A 67 36.90 12.42 2.19
CA GLY A 67 37.26 13.81 2.49
C GLY A 67 38.45 14.31 1.66
N VAL A 68 38.76 15.61 1.75
CA VAL A 68 39.88 16.25 1.05
C VAL A 68 40.55 17.27 1.96
N GLN A 69 41.85 17.11 2.15
CA GLN A 69 42.73 18.06 2.83
C GLN A 69 43.91 18.38 1.92
N ALA A 70 43.68 19.26 0.93
CA ALA A 70 44.68 19.62 -0.07
C ALA A 70 44.34 20.94 -0.76
N THR A 71 45.37 21.58 -1.33
CA THR A 71 45.19 22.72 -2.25
C THR A 71 45.00 22.18 -3.66
N LEU A 72 43.76 22.23 -4.17
CA LEU A 72 43.38 21.64 -5.46
C LEU A 72 42.44 22.57 -6.22
N ALA A 73 42.34 22.39 -7.53
CA ALA A 73 41.26 23.00 -8.31
C ALA A 73 39.91 22.37 -7.89
N PRO A 74 38.79 23.12 -7.95
CA PRO A 74 37.46 22.61 -7.54
C PRO A 74 37.08 21.29 -8.20
N ARG A 75 37.37 21.11 -9.50
CA ARG A 75 37.12 19.86 -10.22
C ARG A 75 37.90 18.66 -9.65
N ASP A 76 39.18 18.87 -9.36
CA ASP A 76 40.07 17.82 -8.85
C ASP A 76 39.74 17.48 -7.39
N ALA A 77 39.38 18.49 -6.59
CA ALA A 77 38.87 18.31 -5.25
C ALA A 77 37.56 17.49 -5.26
N LEU A 78 36.61 17.82 -6.14
CA LEU A 78 35.35 17.10 -6.27
C LEU A 78 35.56 15.64 -6.71
N ASN A 79 36.44 15.39 -7.67
CA ASN A 79 36.81 14.02 -8.07
C ASN A 79 37.39 13.21 -6.91
N ARG A 80 38.19 13.84 -6.05
CA ARG A 80 38.78 13.17 -4.88
C ARG A 80 37.75 12.94 -3.77
N LEU A 81 36.78 13.84 -3.59
CA LEU A 81 35.65 13.63 -2.68
C LEU A 81 34.73 12.49 -3.14
N LEU A 82 34.61 12.29 -4.45
CA LEU A 82 33.79 11.23 -5.05
C LEU A 82 34.54 9.91 -5.24
N ALA A 83 35.84 9.85 -4.93
CA ALA A 83 36.63 8.63 -5.01
C ALA A 83 36.03 7.52 -4.13
N GLY A 84 35.74 6.36 -4.74
CA GLY A 84 35.11 5.21 -4.06
C GLY A 84 33.58 5.23 -4.00
N SER A 85 32.93 6.36 -4.33
CA SER A 85 31.46 6.47 -4.35
C SER A 85 30.81 5.93 -5.64
N GLY A 86 31.61 5.75 -6.71
CA GLY A 86 31.11 5.36 -8.03
C GLY A 86 30.31 6.45 -8.75
N LEU A 87 30.43 7.71 -8.29
CA LEU A 87 29.80 8.88 -8.90
C LEU A 87 30.85 9.71 -9.65
N GLU A 88 30.43 10.30 -10.77
CA GLU A 88 31.22 11.22 -11.57
C GLU A 88 30.56 12.61 -11.55
N ALA A 89 31.36 13.65 -11.40
CA ALA A 89 30.90 15.02 -11.49
C ALA A 89 31.03 15.55 -12.93
N VAL A 90 29.89 15.86 -13.56
CA VAL A 90 29.87 16.46 -14.90
C VAL A 90 29.67 17.97 -14.78
N PRO A 91 30.59 18.79 -15.31
CA PRO A 91 30.41 20.25 -15.32
C PRO A 91 29.28 20.64 -16.28
N GLN A 92 28.37 21.50 -15.82
CA GLN A 92 27.27 22.09 -16.61
C GLN A 92 27.54 23.55 -17.01
N GLY A 93 28.73 24.07 -16.69
CA GLY A 93 29.15 25.45 -16.93
C GLY A 93 28.95 26.35 -15.71
N ALA A 94 29.71 27.44 -15.66
CA ALA A 94 29.64 28.50 -14.63
C ALA A 94 29.68 27.98 -13.16
N GLY A 95 30.59 27.06 -12.85
CA GLY A 95 30.75 26.54 -11.47
C GLY A 95 29.58 25.69 -10.98
N ARG A 96 28.86 25.04 -11.89
CA ARG A 96 27.80 24.08 -11.59
C ARG A 96 28.20 22.67 -12.00
N TYR A 97 28.00 21.71 -11.11
CA TYR A 97 28.29 20.30 -11.33
C TYR A 97 27.04 19.47 -11.04
N ILE A 98 26.78 18.46 -11.87
CA ILE A 98 25.77 17.44 -11.60
C ILE A 98 26.48 16.12 -11.32
N LEU A 99 26.04 15.42 -10.28
CA LEU A 99 26.53 14.07 -9.99
C LEU A 99 25.72 13.06 -10.80
N ARG A 100 26.43 12.24 -11.58
CA ARG A 100 25.87 11.08 -12.26
C ARG A 100 26.57 9.82 -11.74
N GLN A 101 25.90 8.67 -11.85
CA GLN A 101 26.60 7.40 -11.68
C GLN A 101 27.68 7.28 -12.76
N GLY A 102 28.94 7.19 -12.32
CA GLY A 102 30.06 7.01 -13.21
C GLY A 102 29.94 5.64 -13.88
N ALA A 103 30.12 5.59 -15.20
CA ALA A 103 30.34 4.32 -15.86
C ALA A 103 31.57 3.68 -15.20
N ALA A 104 31.43 2.44 -14.72
CA ALA A 104 32.57 1.69 -14.20
C ALA A 104 33.74 1.82 -15.19
N PRO A 105 34.99 2.06 -14.72
CA PRO A 105 36.11 2.19 -15.63
C PRO A 105 36.20 0.91 -16.45
N GLN A 106 35.84 1.01 -17.74
CA GLN A 106 36.12 -0.01 -18.73
C GLN A 106 37.64 -0.01 -18.90
N ALA A 107 38.31 -0.76 -18.03
CA ALA A 107 39.66 -1.19 -18.23
C ALA A 107 39.72 -1.81 -19.63
N ALA A 108 40.56 -1.25 -20.48
CA ALA A 108 40.76 -1.69 -21.85
C ALA A 108 41.28 -3.14 -21.88
N ALA A 109 40.37 -4.11 -21.83
CA ALA A 109 40.65 -5.49 -22.17
C ALA A 109 40.33 -5.67 -23.65
N ARG A 110 41.40 -5.72 -24.46
CA ARG A 110 41.32 -6.13 -25.86
C ARG A 110 40.85 -7.59 -25.95
N THR A 111 40.15 -7.87 -27.06
CA THR A 111 39.76 -9.19 -27.60
C THR A 111 38.77 -10.02 -26.77
N GLY A 112 37.50 -9.90 -27.13
CA GLY A 112 36.41 -10.81 -26.77
C GLY A 112 35.12 -10.35 -27.45
N VAL A 113 34.38 -11.29 -28.06
CA VAL A 113 33.08 -11.12 -28.74
C VAL A 113 32.20 -10.08 -28.03
N PRO A 114 31.52 -9.15 -28.73
CA PRO A 114 30.67 -8.15 -28.09
C PRO A 114 29.54 -8.86 -27.34
N ALA A 115 29.71 -9.00 -26.03
CA ALA A 115 28.63 -9.35 -25.12
C ALA A 115 27.59 -8.23 -25.23
N ALA A 116 26.36 -8.62 -25.57
CA ALA A 116 25.23 -7.71 -25.66
C ALA A 116 25.16 -6.83 -24.40
N ALA A 117 25.17 -5.51 -24.60
CA ALA A 117 25.03 -4.55 -23.51
C ALA A 117 23.74 -4.85 -22.72
N PRO A 118 23.77 -4.84 -21.37
CA PRO A 118 22.56 -4.99 -20.58
C PRO A 118 21.58 -3.90 -20.97
N LEU A 119 20.38 -4.30 -21.43
CA LEU A 119 19.32 -3.36 -21.75
C LEU A 119 18.98 -2.53 -20.48
N PRO A 120 18.74 -1.22 -20.60
CA PRO A 120 18.36 -0.40 -19.47
C PRO A 120 17.03 -0.89 -18.90
N SER A 121 17.07 -1.42 -17.67
CA SER A 121 15.87 -1.83 -16.91
C SER A 121 15.17 -0.59 -16.38
N LEU A 122 13.88 -0.44 -16.67
CA LEU A 122 13.02 0.57 -16.06
C LEU A 122 12.79 0.24 -14.57
N PRO A 123 12.53 1.24 -13.72
CA PRO A 123 12.15 1.01 -12.33
C PRO A 123 10.83 0.25 -12.27
N ALA A 124 10.74 -0.71 -11.34
CA ALA A 124 9.52 -1.46 -11.11
C ALA A 124 8.40 -0.52 -10.63
N VAL A 125 7.25 -0.57 -11.30
CA VAL A 125 6.03 0.13 -10.88
C VAL A 125 5.16 -0.85 -10.10
N THR A 126 5.08 -0.67 -8.79
CA THR A 126 4.17 -1.45 -7.95
C THR A 126 2.80 -0.80 -7.95
N VAL A 127 1.80 -1.49 -8.52
CA VAL A 127 0.40 -1.07 -8.45
C VAL A 127 -0.24 -1.74 -7.24
N SER A 128 -0.52 -0.97 -6.19
CA SER A 128 -1.29 -1.44 -5.04
C SER A 128 -2.77 -1.12 -5.23
N GLY A 129 -3.62 -2.15 -5.17
CA GLY A 129 -5.07 -2.00 -5.16
C GLY A 129 -5.67 -2.75 -3.97
N ALA A 130 -5.69 -2.13 -2.79
CA ALA A 130 -6.46 -2.66 -1.67
C ALA A 130 -7.94 -2.27 -1.88
N ARG A 131 -8.73 -3.21 -2.40
CA ARG A 131 -10.18 -3.03 -2.55
C ARG A 131 -10.89 -3.80 -1.45
N GLU A 132 -11.70 -3.10 -0.66
CA GLU A 132 -12.68 -3.74 0.21
C GLU A 132 -13.52 -4.72 -0.61
N THR A 133 -13.85 -5.86 -0.05
CA THR A 133 -14.77 -6.83 -0.66
C THR A 133 -15.97 -7.05 0.26
N ALA A 134 -17.09 -7.50 -0.29
CA ALA A 134 -18.28 -7.85 0.48
C ALA A 134 -18.09 -8.95 1.54
N LEU A 135 -16.98 -9.70 1.50
CA LEU A 135 -16.81 -10.93 2.30
C LEU A 135 -15.46 -10.97 3.04
N GLY A 136 -14.58 -10.00 2.82
CA GLY A 136 -13.28 -9.91 3.48
C GLY A 136 -13.30 -8.98 4.68
N HIS A 137 -12.12 -8.73 5.24
CA HIS A 137 -11.98 -7.79 6.35
C HIS A 137 -12.36 -6.35 5.97
N VAL A 138 -12.94 -5.65 6.93
CA VAL A 138 -13.23 -4.21 6.84
C VAL A 138 -12.41 -3.54 7.91
N ASP A 139 -11.50 -2.65 7.49
CA ASP A 139 -10.76 -1.82 8.42
C ASP A 139 -11.70 -0.81 9.08
N GLY A 140 -11.90 -0.94 10.39
CA GLY A 140 -12.80 -0.12 11.18
C GLY A 140 -14.28 -0.54 11.11
N TYR A 141 -15.18 0.40 11.44
CA TYR A 141 -16.61 0.06 11.68
C TYR A 141 -17.53 0.28 10.48
N VAL A 142 -17.03 0.88 9.39
CA VAL A 142 -17.86 1.29 8.25
C VAL A 142 -17.53 0.45 7.03
N ALA A 143 -18.30 -0.60 6.83
CA ALA A 143 -18.31 -1.34 5.56
C ALA A 143 -18.94 -0.48 4.46
N ARG A 144 -18.42 -0.59 3.23
CA ARG A 144 -18.94 0.09 2.03
C ARG A 144 -19.47 -0.89 1.01
N ARG A 145 -19.19 -2.20 1.18
CA ARG A 145 -19.62 -3.26 0.27
C ARG A 145 -20.24 -4.43 1.01
N SER A 146 -21.22 -5.08 0.37
CA SER A 146 -21.95 -6.24 0.89
C SER A 146 -22.46 -7.07 -0.29
N ALA A 147 -22.60 -8.37 -0.08
CA ALA A 147 -23.22 -9.28 -1.03
C ALA A 147 -24.61 -9.74 -0.60
N THR A 148 -25.06 -9.37 0.60
CA THR A 148 -26.30 -9.89 1.20
C THR A 148 -27.56 -9.39 0.49
N ALA A 149 -27.57 -8.18 -0.06
CA ALA A 149 -28.75 -7.65 -0.77
C ALA A 149 -28.92 -8.21 -2.19
N THR A 150 -27.83 -8.54 -2.88
CA THR A 150 -27.83 -8.79 -4.34
C THR A 150 -27.21 -10.13 -4.73
N LYS A 151 -26.65 -10.89 -3.79
CA LYS A 151 -25.75 -12.05 -4.02
C LYS A 151 -24.52 -11.71 -4.87
N THR A 152 -24.18 -10.43 -5.02
CA THR A 152 -23.02 -9.95 -5.77
C THR A 152 -22.27 -8.94 -4.94
N ASP A 153 -20.95 -8.82 -5.12
CA ASP A 153 -20.16 -7.83 -4.40
C ASP A 153 -20.49 -6.40 -4.90
N SER A 154 -21.42 -5.73 -4.23
CA SER A 154 -21.94 -4.41 -4.59
C SER A 154 -21.61 -3.35 -3.53
N ARG A 155 -21.59 -2.07 -3.92
CA ARG A 155 -21.48 -0.99 -2.95
C ARG A 155 -22.81 -0.85 -2.22
N LEU A 156 -22.76 -0.59 -0.92
CA LEU A 156 -23.96 -0.38 -0.10
C LEU A 156 -24.80 0.81 -0.58
N ILE A 157 -24.18 1.86 -1.13
CA ILE A 157 -24.89 3.02 -1.68
C ILE A 157 -25.67 2.69 -2.97
N ASP A 158 -25.26 1.65 -3.69
CA ASP A 158 -25.91 1.21 -4.93
C ASP A 158 -26.97 0.13 -4.65
N ASN A 159 -27.09 -0.34 -3.40
CA ASN A 159 -28.05 -1.37 -3.03
C ASN A 159 -29.46 -0.76 -2.88
N PRO A 160 -30.48 -1.34 -3.53
CA PRO A 160 -31.85 -0.84 -3.44
C PRO A 160 -32.54 -1.21 -2.11
N GLN A 161 -31.84 -1.91 -1.20
CA GLN A 161 -32.35 -2.35 0.09
C GLN A 161 -31.45 -1.88 1.22
N SER A 162 -32.03 -1.66 2.40
CA SER A 162 -31.30 -1.19 3.57
C SER A 162 -30.53 -2.33 4.22
N VAL A 163 -29.21 -2.35 4.04
CA VAL A 163 -28.27 -3.25 4.72
C VAL A 163 -27.51 -2.47 5.79
N SER A 164 -27.35 -3.06 6.98
CA SER A 164 -26.39 -2.60 7.97
C SER A 164 -25.36 -3.69 8.22
N VAL A 165 -24.12 -3.29 8.45
CA VAL A 165 -23.00 -4.21 8.65
C VAL A 165 -22.38 -3.88 10.00
N VAL A 166 -22.17 -4.90 10.83
CA VAL A 166 -21.37 -4.85 12.06
C VAL A 166 -20.06 -5.58 11.75
N THR A 167 -18.93 -4.86 11.76
CA THR A 167 -17.62 -5.40 11.31
C THR A 167 -16.92 -6.19 12.40
N ALA A 168 -15.96 -7.05 12.04
CA ALA A 168 -15.13 -7.77 13.01
C ALA A 168 -14.47 -6.83 14.04
N ASP A 169 -13.95 -5.68 13.60
CA ASP A 169 -13.35 -4.67 14.50
C ASP A 169 -14.36 -4.16 15.52
N GLU A 170 -15.59 -3.84 15.07
CA GLU A 170 -16.65 -3.39 15.98
C GLU A 170 -17.05 -4.48 16.97
N LEU A 171 -17.16 -5.74 16.52
CA LEU A 171 -17.46 -6.88 17.38
C LEU A 171 -16.37 -7.08 18.45
N ALA A 172 -15.11 -6.98 18.05
CA ALA A 172 -13.95 -7.14 18.92
C ALA A 172 -13.87 -6.03 19.97
N ASP A 173 -14.03 -4.76 19.55
CA ASP A 173 -13.95 -3.60 20.44
C ASP A 173 -15.13 -3.55 21.43
N ARG A 174 -16.31 -4.01 21.00
CA ARG A 174 -17.48 -4.18 21.87
C ARG A 174 -17.40 -5.42 22.76
N LYS A 175 -16.45 -6.33 22.52
CA LYS A 175 -16.25 -7.60 23.24
C LYS A 175 -17.53 -8.42 23.35
N VAL A 176 -18.26 -8.53 22.26
CA VAL A 176 -19.54 -9.23 22.24
C VAL A 176 -19.34 -10.75 22.33
N GLU A 177 -20.13 -11.40 23.17
CA GLU A 177 -20.02 -12.85 23.39
C GLU A 177 -21.06 -13.65 22.59
N THR A 178 -22.19 -13.03 22.22
CA THR A 178 -23.27 -13.68 21.48
C THR A 178 -23.75 -12.84 20.29
N LEU A 179 -24.48 -13.50 19.38
CA LEU A 179 -25.15 -12.84 18.26
C LEU A 179 -26.10 -11.72 18.73
N ASP A 180 -26.90 -11.97 19.76
CA ASP A 180 -27.82 -10.95 20.30
C ASP A 180 -27.07 -9.72 20.82
N GLU A 181 -25.93 -9.92 21.49
CA GLU A 181 -25.11 -8.81 21.96
C GLU A 181 -24.54 -7.98 20.81
N ALA A 182 -24.10 -8.64 19.74
CA ALA A 182 -23.62 -8.00 18.52
C ALA A 182 -24.69 -7.12 17.87
N LEU A 183 -25.96 -7.51 17.96
CA LEU A 183 -27.08 -6.82 17.33
C LEU A 183 -27.69 -5.67 18.15
N ARG A 184 -27.32 -5.50 19.42
CA ARG A 184 -27.91 -4.48 20.33
C ARG A 184 -27.88 -3.04 19.81
N TYR A 185 -26.89 -2.69 18.99
CA TYR A 185 -26.73 -1.35 18.41
C TYR A 185 -27.18 -1.26 16.94
N THR A 186 -27.72 -2.34 16.39
CA THR A 186 -28.14 -2.39 15.00
C THR A 186 -29.56 -1.84 14.84
N ALA A 187 -29.70 -0.80 14.02
CA ALA A 187 -30.99 -0.14 13.81
C ALA A 187 -32.07 -1.10 13.28
N GLY A 188 -33.22 -1.11 13.96
CA GLY A 188 -34.40 -1.90 13.59
C GLY A 188 -34.36 -3.37 14.04
N VAL A 189 -33.31 -3.78 14.74
CA VAL A 189 -33.23 -5.09 15.39
C VAL A 189 -33.64 -4.96 16.85
N THR A 190 -34.50 -5.86 17.32
CA THR A 190 -34.74 -6.09 18.73
C THR A 190 -34.13 -7.45 19.06
N PRO A 191 -32.94 -7.49 19.70
CA PRO A 191 -32.28 -8.76 20.00
C PRO A 191 -33.07 -9.54 21.05
N ASN A 192 -32.90 -10.86 21.06
CA ASN A 192 -33.47 -11.68 22.12
C ASN A 192 -32.75 -11.36 23.44
N MET A 193 -33.52 -11.03 24.48
CA MET A 193 -32.97 -10.68 25.79
C MET A 193 -32.94 -11.86 26.76
N LYS A 194 -33.35 -13.05 26.32
CA LYS A 194 -33.34 -14.26 27.16
C LYS A 194 -31.90 -14.79 27.33
N PRO A 195 -31.37 -14.83 28.56
CA PRO A 195 -30.06 -15.43 28.81
C PRO A 195 -30.08 -16.94 28.47
N TRP A 196 -29.06 -17.42 27.75
CA TRP A 196 -28.88 -18.85 27.39
C TRP A 196 -29.99 -19.48 26.54
N ALA A 197 -30.81 -18.64 25.89
CA ALA A 197 -31.74 -19.08 24.87
C ALA A 197 -30.97 -19.70 23.70
N VAL A 198 -31.22 -20.99 23.46
CA VAL A 198 -30.87 -21.69 22.21
C VAL A 198 -31.79 -21.27 21.06
N ASP A 199 -32.85 -20.56 21.40
CA ASP A 199 -33.85 -19.99 20.53
C ASP A 199 -33.51 -18.52 20.17
N GLU A 200 -33.04 -18.30 18.93
CA GLU A 200 -32.70 -16.96 18.40
C GLU A 200 -33.97 -16.23 17.90
N PHE A 201 -34.83 -15.79 18.82
CA PHE A 201 -36.04 -15.01 18.51
C PHE A 201 -35.77 -13.50 18.39
N SER A 202 -34.70 -13.12 17.69
CA SER A 202 -34.46 -11.73 17.33
C SER A 202 -35.60 -11.23 16.43
N MET A 203 -36.01 -9.98 16.62
CA MET A 203 -37.02 -9.33 15.76
C MET A 203 -36.37 -8.29 14.86
N LEU A 204 -36.87 -8.16 13.63
CA LEU A 204 -36.43 -7.15 12.68
C LEU A 204 -37.65 -6.39 12.17
N ARG A 205 -37.66 -5.07 12.39
CA ARG A 205 -38.82 -4.19 12.09
C ARG A 205 -40.14 -4.70 12.70
N GLY A 206 -40.08 -5.30 13.88
CA GLY A 206 -41.26 -5.84 14.59
C GLY A 206 -41.73 -7.22 14.11
N PHE A 207 -41.04 -7.85 13.16
CA PHE A 207 -41.30 -9.23 12.75
C PHE A 207 -40.27 -10.16 13.36
N GLU A 208 -40.73 -11.27 13.91
CA GLU A 208 -39.84 -12.31 14.43
C GLU A 208 -39.04 -12.96 13.28
N LEU A 209 -37.74 -13.11 13.49
CA LEU A 209 -36.85 -13.79 12.54
C LEU A 209 -36.98 -15.32 12.67
N GLY A 210 -37.02 -15.81 13.91
CA GLY A 210 -37.10 -17.23 14.24
C GLY A 210 -36.03 -18.06 13.52
N THR A 211 -36.34 -19.31 13.20
CA THR A 211 -35.41 -20.24 12.52
C THR A 211 -35.25 -19.97 11.02
N ALA A 212 -35.95 -18.97 10.48
CA ALA A 212 -35.99 -18.68 9.04
C ALA A 212 -35.28 -17.37 8.67
N GLY A 213 -34.86 -16.57 9.65
CA GLY A 213 -34.28 -15.25 9.44
C GLY A 213 -32.78 -15.16 9.71
N ILE A 214 -32.13 -16.24 10.16
CA ILE A 214 -30.70 -16.26 10.46
C ILE A 214 -29.95 -17.12 9.45
N PHE A 215 -28.94 -16.53 8.83
CA PHE A 215 -28.14 -17.12 7.77
C PHE A 215 -26.67 -17.11 8.17
N ARG A 216 -25.92 -18.08 7.66
CA ARG A 216 -24.46 -18.09 7.68
C ARG A 216 -23.93 -18.26 6.26
N ASP A 217 -23.07 -17.35 5.84
CA ASP A 217 -22.49 -17.29 4.50
C ASP A 217 -23.56 -17.37 3.38
N GLY A 218 -24.73 -16.79 3.63
CA GLY A 218 -25.86 -16.76 2.69
C GLY A 218 -26.71 -18.05 2.65
N LEU A 219 -26.44 -19.02 3.51
CA LEU A 219 -27.26 -20.23 3.70
C LEU A 219 -28.02 -20.15 5.02
N LEU A 220 -29.24 -20.66 5.06
CA LEU A 220 -30.04 -20.66 6.28
C LEU A 220 -29.33 -21.48 7.36
N THR A 221 -29.02 -20.84 8.49
CA THR A 221 -28.46 -21.53 9.66
C THR A 221 -29.60 -22.33 10.26
N SER A 222 -29.61 -23.64 10.00
CA SER A 222 -30.48 -24.65 10.64
C SER A 222 -31.92 -24.16 10.90
N GLY A 223 -32.89 -24.57 10.07
CA GLY A 223 -34.32 -24.33 10.29
C GLY A 223 -34.92 -24.94 11.57
N ARG A 224 -34.09 -25.41 12.51
CA ARG A 224 -34.45 -26.02 13.79
C ARG A 224 -34.24 -25.01 14.92
N ALA A 225 -35.18 -24.97 15.86
CA ALA A 225 -35.22 -24.02 16.98
C ALA A 225 -34.07 -24.16 18.01
N TYR A 226 -33.10 -25.05 17.77
CA TYR A 226 -32.03 -25.42 18.70
C TYR A 226 -30.70 -25.65 17.96
N ALA A 227 -30.44 -24.81 16.95
CA ALA A 227 -29.15 -24.82 16.27
C ALA A 227 -28.02 -24.48 17.25
N ALA A 228 -26.78 -24.87 16.91
CA ALA A 228 -25.63 -24.30 17.61
C ALA A 228 -25.66 -22.78 17.42
N PRO A 229 -25.52 -21.99 18.50
CA PRO A 229 -25.53 -20.53 18.41
C PRO A 229 -24.35 -20.07 17.57
N ILE A 230 -24.51 -18.95 16.86
CA ILE A 230 -23.43 -18.36 16.09
C ILE A 230 -22.48 -17.62 17.02
N GLU A 231 -21.23 -18.08 17.10
CA GLU A 231 -20.18 -17.40 17.87
C GLU A 231 -19.59 -16.19 17.11
N PRO A 232 -19.50 -14.99 17.72
CA PRO A 232 -18.97 -13.80 17.04
C PRO A 232 -17.48 -13.86 16.64
N TYR A 233 -16.64 -14.60 17.38
CA TYR A 233 -15.19 -14.62 17.14
C TYR A 233 -14.80 -15.17 15.75
N GLY A 234 -15.57 -16.12 15.24
CA GLY A 234 -15.35 -16.72 13.92
C GLY A 234 -15.90 -15.90 12.75
N LEU A 235 -16.49 -14.73 13.02
CA LEU A 235 -17.14 -13.90 12.02
C LEU A 235 -16.21 -12.79 11.52
N GLU A 236 -16.30 -12.54 10.22
CA GLU A 236 -15.72 -11.35 9.59
C GLU A 236 -16.65 -10.15 9.76
N ARG A 237 -17.96 -10.40 9.76
CA ARG A 237 -19.01 -9.39 9.90
C ARG A 237 -20.39 -10.03 10.10
N LEU A 238 -21.31 -9.25 10.63
CA LEU A 238 -22.74 -9.52 10.61
C LEU A 238 -23.43 -8.53 9.69
N GLU A 239 -24.23 -9.02 8.74
CA GLU A 239 -24.97 -8.19 7.80
C GLU A 239 -26.48 -8.34 8.04
N VAL A 240 -27.15 -7.23 8.35
CA VAL A 240 -28.60 -7.18 8.59
C VAL A 240 -29.28 -6.56 7.38
N LEU A 241 -30.00 -7.38 6.62
CA LEU A 241 -30.82 -6.94 5.49
C LEU A 241 -32.25 -6.73 5.97
N ARG A 242 -32.74 -5.48 5.86
CA ARG A 242 -34.07 -5.11 6.32
C ARG A 242 -35.09 -5.09 5.18
N GLY A 243 -36.22 -5.75 5.43
CA GLY A 243 -37.32 -5.93 4.49
C GLY A 243 -37.24 -7.26 3.74
N PRO A 244 -38.22 -7.56 2.88
CA PRO A 244 -38.36 -8.88 2.26
C PRO A 244 -37.12 -9.28 1.45
N ALA A 245 -36.58 -10.47 1.74
CA ALA A 245 -35.40 -11.04 1.09
C ALA A 245 -35.71 -12.35 0.34
N SER A 246 -36.98 -12.76 0.30
CA SER A 246 -37.41 -14.08 -0.16
C SER A 246 -37.06 -14.39 -1.61
N VAL A 247 -36.90 -13.36 -2.46
CA VAL A 247 -36.52 -13.52 -3.87
C VAL A 247 -35.15 -14.20 -4.01
N LEU A 248 -34.18 -13.84 -3.15
CA LEU A 248 -32.82 -14.37 -3.23
C LEU A 248 -32.57 -15.48 -2.19
N TYR A 249 -33.28 -15.48 -1.06
CA TYR A 249 -33.00 -16.34 0.08
C TYR A 249 -34.13 -17.32 0.42
N GLY A 250 -35.18 -17.39 -0.41
CA GLY A 250 -36.26 -18.36 -0.24
C GLY A 250 -37.15 -18.05 0.96
N GLN A 251 -37.29 -19.00 1.88
CA GLN A 251 -38.12 -18.80 3.07
C GLN A 251 -37.43 -17.84 4.05
N SER A 252 -37.68 -16.54 3.87
CA SER A 252 -37.24 -15.45 4.76
C SER A 252 -38.46 -14.72 5.34
N PRO A 253 -38.43 -14.36 6.63
CA PRO A 253 -39.42 -13.48 7.26
C PRO A 253 -39.55 -12.13 6.53
N PRO A 254 -40.73 -11.48 6.57
CA PRO A 254 -40.95 -10.19 5.92
C PRO A 254 -40.14 -9.04 6.53
N GLY A 255 -39.74 -9.17 7.80
CA GLY A 255 -38.83 -8.23 8.47
C GLY A 255 -37.44 -8.18 7.82
N GLY A 256 -37.02 -9.28 7.19
CA GLY A 256 -35.74 -9.46 6.54
C GLY A 256 -34.95 -10.60 7.13
N MET A 257 -33.63 -10.46 7.16
CA MET A 257 -32.72 -11.50 7.64
C MET A 257 -31.42 -10.92 8.18
N ILE A 258 -30.72 -11.75 8.95
CA ILE A 258 -29.38 -11.51 9.48
C ILE A 258 -28.46 -12.57 8.89
N ASN A 259 -27.37 -12.15 8.27
CA ASN A 259 -26.38 -13.02 7.66
C ASN A 259 -25.04 -12.88 8.39
N ALA A 260 -24.59 -13.96 9.00
CA ALA A 260 -23.27 -14.08 9.59
C ALA A 260 -22.26 -14.48 8.52
N VAL A 261 -21.27 -13.64 8.27
CA VAL A 261 -20.21 -13.92 7.30
C VAL A 261 -19.01 -14.43 8.06
N SER A 262 -18.61 -15.67 7.79
CA SER A 262 -17.48 -16.30 8.46
C SER A 262 -16.16 -15.70 7.99
N LYS A 263 -15.16 -15.68 8.88
CA LYS A 263 -13.77 -15.40 8.49
C LYS A 263 -13.32 -16.37 7.40
N ARG A 264 -12.44 -15.90 6.52
CA ARG A 264 -11.93 -16.69 5.39
C ARG A 264 -10.41 -16.79 5.40
N PRO A 265 -9.85 -17.86 4.83
CA PRO A 265 -8.41 -17.96 4.65
C PRO A 265 -7.86 -16.76 3.85
N SER A 266 -6.74 -16.22 4.33
CA SER A 266 -5.96 -15.20 3.61
C SER A 266 -4.61 -15.79 3.20
N ALA A 267 -4.05 -15.31 2.10
CA ALA A 267 -2.68 -15.62 1.71
C ALA A 267 -1.65 -14.98 2.66
N SER A 268 -2.01 -13.86 3.29
CA SER A 268 -1.18 -13.24 4.33
C SER A 268 -1.16 -14.11 5.59
N ALA A 269 0.02 -14.34 6.14
CA ALA A 269 0.14 -15.02 7.43
C ALA A 269 -0.62 -14.24 8.51
N MET A 270 -1.67 -14.84 9.06
CA MET A 270 -2.48 -14.31 10.16
C MET A 270 -2.29 -15.22 11.37
N ARG A 271 -1.93 -14.64 12.52
CA ARG A 271 -1.72 -15.41 13.75
C ARG A 271 -2.21 -14.59 14.93
N GLU A 272 -3.32 -15.02 15.53
CA GLU A 272 -3.92 -14.41 16.71
C GLU A 272 -4.13 -15.48 17.78
N MET A 273 -3.86 -15.12 19.03
CA MET A 273 -4.29 -15.89 20.19
C MET A 273 -4.80 -14.93 21.25
N GLY A 274 -5.87 -15.34 21.94
CA GLY A 274 -6.46 -14.59 23.03
C GLY A 274 -6.84 -15.50 24.19
N ILE A 275 -6.76 -14.95 25.39
CA ILE A 275 -7.24 -15.60 26.61
C ILE A 275 -8.12 -14.57 27.33
N GLU A 276 -9.30 -15.01 27.74
CA GLU A 276 -10.27 -14.20 28.45
C GLU A 276 -10.63 -14.84 29.79
N TYR A 277 -10.73 -14.00 30.81
CA TYR A 277 -11.21 -14.33 32.15
C TYR A 277 -12.32 -13.35 32.54
N GLY A 278 -13.38 -13.84 33.18
CA GLY A 278 -14.54 -13.00 33.52
C GLY A 278 -15.27 -13.45 34.78
N THR A 279 -16.35 -12.72 35.08
CA THR A 279 -17.26 -13.04 36.19
C THR A 279 -17.89 -14.43 36.00
N TYR A 280 -18.34 -15.04 37.09
CA TYR A 280 -18.93 -16.39 37.09
C TYR A 280 -17.98 -17.47 36.56
N ASP A 281 -16.69 -17.35 36.90
CA ASP A 281 -15.61 -18.27 36.50
C ASP A 281 -15.45 -18.46 34.98
N ARG A 282 -15.85 -17.46 34.17
CA ARG A 282 -15.66 -17.50 32.71
C ARG A 282 -14.17 -17.58 32.37
N LYS A 283 -13.80 -18.57 31.55
CA LYS A 283 -12.46 -18.78 31.00
C LYS A 283 -12.60 -19.18 29.53
N GLN A 284 -11.97 -18.44 28.64
CA GLN A 284 -12.00 -18.74 27.21
C GLN A 284 -10.61 -18.59 26.60
N VAL A 285 -10.25 -19.51 25.71
CA VAL A 285 -9.05 -19.44 24.88
C VAL A 285 -9.50 -19.41 23.44
N LYS A 286 -8.94 -18.50 22.65
CA LYS A 286 -9.24 -18.33 21.22
C LYS A 286 -7.95 -18.26 20.43
N ALA A 287 -7.96 -18.81 19.23
CA ALA A 287 -6.83 -18.78 18.32
C ALA A 287 -7.33 -18.69 16.88
N ASP A 288 -6.64 -17.91 16.07
CA ASP A 288 -6.88 -17.76 14.63
C ASP A 288 -5.55 -17.86 13.90
N LEU A 289 -5.45 -18.81 12.97
CA LEU A 289 -4.22 -19.16 12.29
C LEU A 289 -4.54 -19.32 10.80
N GLY A 290 -3.94 -18.46 9.97
CA GLY A 290 -4.11 -18.44 8.53
C GLY A 290 -2.82 -18.10 7.80
N GLY A 291 -2.85 -18.26 6.48
CA GLY A 291 -1.73 -18.02 5.58
C GLY A 291 -1.76 -18.96 4.40
N ALA A 292 -0.89 -18.69 3.42
CA ALA A 292 -0.59 -19.63 2.35
C ALA A 292 -0.06 -20.95 2.91
N ILE A 293 -0.42 -22.05 2.25
CA ILE A 293 0.00 -23.43 2.58
C ILE A 293 1.03 -23.98 1.60
N ASP A 294 1.37 -23.21 0.56
CA ASP A 294 2.40 -23.47 -0.44
C ASP A 294 3.58 -22.48 -0.34
N ASP A 295 4.73 -22.90 -0.90
CA ASP A 295 6.01 -22.17 -0.92
C ASP A 295 6.14 -21.23 -2.13
#